data_AF-A0A4S8SAU4-F1
#
_entry.id   AF-A0A4S8SAU4-F1
#
_cell.length_a   1.000
_cell.length_b   1.000
_cell.length_c   1.000
_cell.angle_alpha   90.00
_cell.angle_beta   90.00
_cell.angle_gamma   90.00
#
_symmetry.space_group_name_H-M   'P 1'
#
loop_
_entity.id
_entity.type
_entity.pdbx_description
1 polymer ?
#
loop_
_entity_poly.entity_id
_entity_poly.type
_entity_poly.pdbx_seq_one_letter_code
_entity_poly.pdbx_strand_id
1 'polypeptide(L)'
;MPLLNFHLLNLMGNVQPHTFLSNLHEADPSTKVIVASKPRHFVVKATTQDASILNKPWDLMLLLQGPNASLPSSLQTHISSSYSLPVGIPSKLLSTYPEKNARLIKEAPSAGLTGSLENPKMPDSSQKLELSPELLKFMEELMKEHDGPVTMLNLLKFKAGGKESYYQYGQ
;
A
#
# COMPACT_ATOMS: atom_id res chain seq x y z
N MET A 1 -8.60 3.18 19.72
CA MET A 1 -7.99 2.81 18.43
C MET A 1 -8.72 1.56 17.96
N PRO A 2 -9.60 1.63 16.95
CA PRO A 2 -10.15 0.40 16.37
C PRO A 2 -9.01 -0.46 15.85
N LEU A 3 -9.16 -1.76 16.04
CA LEU A 3 -8.32 -2.76 15.40
C LEU A 3 -8.82 -2.95 13.97
N LEU A 4 -7.91 -2.77 13.02
CA LEU A 4 -8.14 -3.05 11.61
C LEU A 4 -7.19 -4.16 11.17
N ASN A 5 -7.46 -4.76 10.02
CA ASN A 5 -6.65 -5.82 9.47
C ASN A 5 -6.15 -5.40 8.09
N PHE A 6 -4.83 -5.33 7.96
CA PHE A 6 -4.15 -5.13 6.71
C PHE A 6 -3.93 -6.47 6.01
N HIS A 7 -4.19 -6.53 4.71
CA HIS A 7 -3.96 -7.72 3.90
C HIS A 7 -3.27 -7.36 2.58
N LEU A 8 -2.31 -8.19 2.17
CA LEU A 8 -1.84 -8.31 0.80
C LEU A 8 -2.24 -9.70 0.31
N LEU A 9 -2.92 -9.76 -0.83
CA LEU A 9 -3.49 -10.98 -1.40
C LEU A 9 -2.96 -11.19 -2.81
N ASN A 10 -2.49 -12.41 -3.06
CA ASN A 10 -2.28 -12.92 -4.40
C ASN A 10 -3.47 -13.84 -4.73
N LEU A 11 -4.23 -13.49 -5.77
CA LEU A 11 -5.49 -14.15 -6.10
C LEU A 11 -5.25 -15.38 -6.98
N MET A 12 -6.01 -16.45 -6.74
CA MET A 12 -5.94 -17.66 -7.55
C MET A 12 -6.84 -17.59 -8.79
N GLY A 13 -6.37 -18.23 -9.86
CA GLY A 13 -7.09 -18.32 -11.12
C GLY A 13 -7.26 -16.95 -11.78
N ASN A 14 -8.38 -16.76 -12.49
CA ASN A 14 -8.69 -15.51 -13.16
C ASN A 14 -9.56 -14.57 -12.31
N VAL A 15 -9.60 -14.76 -10.98
CA VAL A 15 -10.39 -13.92 -10.07
C VAL A 15 -9.86 -12.50 -10.10
N GLN A 16 -10.71 -11.56 -10.51
CA GLN A 16 -10.35 -10.16 -10.56
C GLN A 16 -10.54 -9.49 -9.19
N PRO A 17 -9.74 -8.47 -8.83
CA PRO A 17 -9.86 -7.78 -7.55
C PRO A 17 -11.27 -7.26 -7.23
N HIS A 18 -11.99 -6.74 -8.23
CA HIS A 18 -13.36 -6.25 -8.05
C HIS A 18 -14.33 -7.40 -7.71
N THR A 19 -14.20 -8.55 -8.37
CA THR A 19 -14.99 -9.75 -8.10
C THR A 19 -14.71 -10.27 -6.68
N PHE A 20 -13.44 -10.27 -6.25
CA PHE A 20 -13.07 -10.64 -4.89
C PHE A 20 -13.74 -9.71 -3.86
N LEU A 21 -13.75 -8.39 -4.10
CA LEU A 21 -14.41 -7.42 -3.23
C LEU A 21 -15.93 -7.61 -3.16
N SER A 22 -16.59 -7.91 -4.28
CA SER A 22 -18.02 -8.27 -4.31
C SER A 22 -18.30 -9.50 -3.45
N ASN A 23 -17.52 -10.57 -3.65
CA ASN A 23 -17.65 -11.80 -2.87
C ASN A 23 -17.39 -11.58 -1.37
N LEU A 24 -16.45 -10.69 -1.02
CA LEU A 24 -16.20 -10.29 0.36
C LEU A 24 -17.41 -9.60 0.98
N HIS A 25 -18.02 -8.67 0.25
CA HIS A 25 -19.21 -7.97 0.72
C HIS A 25 -20.40 -8.93 0.92
N GLU A 26 -20.59 -9.89 0.01
CA GLU A 26 -21.64 -10.90 0.12
C GLU A 26 -21.41 -11.87 1.27
N ALA A 27 -20.16 -12.32 1.47
CA ALA A 27 -19.82 -13.30 2.50
C ALA A 27 -19.79 -12.69 3.92
N ASP A 28 -19.43 -11.41 4.05
CA ASP A 28 -19.43 -10.68 5.32
C ASP A 28 -19.85 -9.20 5.13
N PRO A 29 -21.16 -8.92 5.09
CA PRO A 29 -21.67 -7.56 4.95
C PRO A 29 -21.28 -6.61 6.09
N SER A 30 -20.83 -7.15 7.23
CA SER A 30 -20.43 -6.35 8.39
C SER A 30 -19.00 -5.78 8.26
N THR A 31 -18.19 -6.37 7.38
CA THR A 31 -16.83 -5.93 7.12
C THR A 31 -16.82 -4.69 6.23
N LYS A 32 -16.24 -3.61 6.76
CA LYS A 32 -16.02 -2.36 6.03
C LYS A 32 -14.65 -2.36 5.37
N VAL A 33 -14.63 -2.11 4.07
CA VAL A 33 -13.39 -1.87 3.32
C VAL A 33 -13.00 -0.40 3.51
N ILE A 34 -11.92 -0.14 4.23
CA ILE A 34 -11.41 1.22 4.46
C ILE A 34 -10.54 1.66 3.29
N VAL A 35 -9.69 0.75 2.80
CA VAL A 35 -8.86 0.96 1.60
C VAL A 35 -8.84 -0.34 0.81
N ALA A 36 -8.97 -0.23 -0.51
CA ALA A 36 -8.62 -1.28 -1.47
C ALA A 36 -7.73 -0.67 -2.55
N SER A 37 -6.61 -1.31 -2.85
CA SER A 37 -5.67 -0.83 -3.88
C SER A 37 -4.99 -1.99 -4.58
N LYS A 38 -4.56 -1.78 -5.83
CA LYS A 38 -3.74 -2.73 -6.58
C LYS A 38 -2.26 -2.37 -6.41
N PRO A 39 -1.45 -3.18 -5.73
CA PRO A 39 0.00 -2.99 -5.70
C PRO A 39 0.58 -3.02 -7.12
N ARG A 40 1.49 -2.09 -7.44
CA ARG A 40 2.04 -1.94 -8.80
C ARG A 40 3.54 -2.23 -8.87
N HIS A 41 4.31 -1.82 -7.86
CA HIS A 41 5.77 -1.91 -7.89
C HIS A 41 6.36 -1.89 -6.48
N PHE A 42 7.52 -2.51 -6.31
CA PHE A 42 8.31 -2.48 -5.09
C PHE A 42 9.46 -1.48 -5.25
N VAL A 43 9.28 -0.26 -4.73
CA VAL A 43 10.36 0.74 -4.73
C VAL A 43 11.51 0.29 -3.82
N VAL A 44 11.19 -0.30 -2.67
CA VAL A 44 12.15 -0.86 -1.72
C VAL A 44 11.71 -2.28 -1.39
N LYS A 45 12.60 -3.25 -1.62
CA LYS A 45 12.34 -4.66 -1.29
C LYS A 45 12.75 -4.95 0.15
N ALA A 46 12.00 -5.80 0.82
CA ALA A 46 12.33 -6.24 2.17
C ALA A 46 13.59 -7.13 2.12
N THR A 47 14.58 -6.84 2.97
CA THR A 47 15.84 -7.61 3.06
C THR A 47 15.97 -8.40 4.35
N THR A 48 15.01 -8.27 5.27
CA THR A 48 15.07 -8.85 6.61
C THR A 48 13.77 -9.58 6.97
N GLN A 49 12.94 -9.03 7.88
CA GLN A 49 11.66 -9.66 8.25
C GLN A 49 10.76 -9.85 7.04
N ASP A 50 10.14 -11.02 6.98
CA ASP A 50 9.10 -11.37 6.02
C ASP A 50 9.53 -11.19 4.54
N ALA A 51 10.83 -11.11 4.25
CA ALA A 51 11.34 -10.83 2.91
C ALA A 51 10.86 -11.84 1.86
N SER A 52 10.73 -13.12 2.25
CA SER A 52 10.27 -14.19 1.36
C SER A 52 8.79 -14.07 0.97
N ILE A 53 7.96 -13.45 1.82
CA ILE A 53 6.52 -13.28 1.56
C ILE A 53 6.24 -11.88 1.00
N LEU A 54 6.82 -10.83 1.58
CA LEU A 54 6.53 -9.43 1.22
C LEU A 54 6.96 -9.09 -0.22
N ASN A 55 8.04 -9.69 -0.72
CA ASN A 55 8.54 -9.44 -2.06
C ASN A 55 7.83 -10.26 -3.16
N LYS A 56 6.77 -11.01 -2.83
CA LYS A 56 5.93 -11.70 -3.83
C LYS A 56 5.04 -10.71 -4.58
N PRO A 57 4.60 -11.00 -5.81
CA PRO A 57 3.59 -10.18 -6.47
C PRO A 57 2.26 -10.23 -5.72
N TRP A 58 1.59 -9.09 -5.63
CA TRP A 58 0.31 -8.93 -4.94
C TRP A 58 -0.70 -8.28 -5.88
N ASP A 59 -1.91 -8.84 -5.92
CA ASP A 59 -2.98 -8.37 -6.79
C ASP A 59 -3.89 -7.36 -6.08
N LEU A 60 -4.03 -7.51 -4.75
CA LEU A 60 -4.96 -6.73 -3.96
C LEU A 60 -4.39 -6.44 -2.57
N MET A 61 -4.38 -5.16 -2.21
CA MET A 61 -4.10 -4.65 -0.87
C MET A 61 -5.42 -4.21 -0.23
N LEU A 62 -5.71 -4.69 0.97
CA LEU A 62 -6.91 -4.33 1.73
C LEU A 62 -6.55 -3.80 3.11
N LEU A 63 -7.35 -2.82 3.55
CA LEU A 63 -7.44 -2.43 4.94
C LEU A 63 -8.90 -2.59 5.37
N LEU A 64 -9.17 -3.56 6.24
CA LEU A 64 -10.51 -3.97 6.61
C LEU A 64 -10.81 -3.59 8.07
N GLN A 65 -12.04 -3.17 8.31
CA GLN A 65 -12.60 -2.98 9.65
C GLN A 65 -13.82 -3.89 9.79
N GLY A 66 -13.74 -4.91 10.64
CA GLY A 66 -14.82 -5.87 10.84
C GLY A 66 -14.71 -6.54 12.21
N PRO A 67 -15.74 -7.32 12.60
CA PRO A 67 -15.73 -8.07 13.86
C PRO A 67 -14.68 -9.19 13.86
N ASN A 68 -14.32 -9.69 12.66
CA ASN A 68 -13.39 -10.78 12.48
C ASN A 68 -12.02 -10.26 11.99
N ALA A 69 -10.95 -10.79 12.56
CA ALA A 69 -9.59 -10.48 12.12
C ALA A 69 -9.19 -11.19 10.82
N SER A 70 -9.91 -12.26 10.46
CA SER A 70 -9.63 -13.12 9.32
C SER A 70 -10.68 -12.97 8.23
N LEU A 71 -10.26 -13.16 6.98
CA LEU A 71 -11.16 -13.23 5.83
C LEU A 71 -12.10 -14.44 5.95
N PRO A 72 -13.35 -14.36 5.45
CA PRO A 72 -14.28 -15.48 5.41
C PRO A 72 -13.65 -16.72 4.75
N SER A 73 -13.92 -17.90 5.32
CA SER A 73 -13.33 -19.16 4.84
C SER A 73 -13.66 -19.48 3.38
N SER A 74 -14.84 -19.07 2.91
CA SER A 74 -15.25 -19.20 1.50
C SER A 74 -14.28 -18.52 0.54
N LEU A 75 -13.71 -17.38 0.93
CA LEU A 75 -12.80 -16.59 0.09
C LEU A 75 -11.38 -17.12 0.07
N GLN A 76 -10.99 -17.97 1.04
CA GLN A 76 -9.65 -18.57 1.08
C GLN A 76 -9.37 -19.41 -0.16
N THR A 77 -10.42 -19.99 -0.76
CA THR A 77 -10.34 -20.74 -2.02
C THR A 77 -9.95 -19.88 -3.24
N HIS A 78 -9.95 -18.56 -3.10
CA HIS A 78 -9.55 -17.61 -4.14
C HIS A 78 -8.18 -16.97 -3.87
N ILE A 79 -7.44 -17.40 -2.85
CA ILE A 79 -6.19 -16.77 -2.41
C ILE A 79 -5.04 -17.79 -2.48
N SER A 80 -3.99 -17.47 -3.24
CA SER A 80 -2.81 -18.34 -3.42
C SER A 80 -1.78 -18.12 -2.32
N SER A 81 -1.69 -16.87 -1.87
CA SER A 81 -0.77 -16.40 -0.85
C SER A 81 -1.38 -15.16 -0.23
N SER A 82 -1.19 -15.01 1.07
CA SER A 82 -1.63 -13.83 1.82
C SER A 82 -0.56 -13.39 2.79
N TYR A 83 -0.46 -12.09 3.02
CA TYR A 83 0.24 -11.50 4.14
C TYR A 83 -0.74 -10.63 4.91
N SER A 84 -0.85 -10.82 6.24
CA SER A 84 -1.83 -10.12 7.06
C SER A 84 -1.21 -9.57 8.33
N LEU A 85 -1.62 -8.36 8.73
CA LEU A 85 -1.18 -7.72 9.96
C LEU A 85 -2.34 -7.02 10.67
N PRO A 86 -2.47 -7.18 12.00
CA PRO A 86 -3.33 -6.32 12.79
C PRO A 86 -2.73 -4.91 12.84
N VAL A 87 -3.55 -3.88 12.59
CA VAL A 87 -3.13 -2.49 12.60
C VAL A 87 -4.05 -1.64 13.47
N GLY A 88 -3.44 -0.89 14.39
CA GLY A 88 -4.14 0.07 15.25
C GLY A 88 -4.13 1.45 14.62
N ILE A 89 -5.31 2.00 14.32
CA ILE A 89 -5.42 3.35 13.75
C ILE A 89 -6.22 4.23 14.73
N PRO A 90 -5.79 5.48 15.01
CA PRO A 90 -6.59 6.40 15.82
C PRO A 90 -7.98 6.64 15.21
N SER A 91 -9.05 6.49 16.01
CA SER A 91 -10.43 6.61 15.51
C SER A 91 -10.70 7.95 14.83
N LYS A 92 -10.13 9.03 15.38
CA LYS A 92 -10.23 10.40 14.84
C LYS A 92 -9.61 10.49 13.44
N LEU A 93 -8.52 9.76 13.18
CA LEU A 93 -7.89 9.74 11.86
C LEU A 93 -8.83 9.06 10.86
N LEU A 94 -9.39 7.90 11.21
CA LEU A 94 -10.32 7.16 10.34
C LEU A 94 -11.58 7.96 10.03
N SER A 95 -12.20 8.58 11.04
CA SER A 95 -13.46 9.31 10.85
C SER A 95 -13.28 10.58 10.00
N THR A 96 -12.10 11.19 10.04
CA THR A 96 -11.81 12.43 9.27
C THR A 96 -11.03 12.16 7.98
N TYR A 97 -10.66 10.91 7.70
CA TYR A 97 -9.81 10.56 6.56
C TYR A 97 -10.40 11.00 5.22
N PRO A 98 -11.69 10.73 4.89
CA PRO A 98 -12.24 11.11 3.58
C PRO A 98 -12.15 12.62 3.32
N GLU A 99 -12.57 13.43 4.30
CA GLU A 99 -12.55 14.89 4.22
C GLU A 99 -11.12 15.43 4.14
N LYS A 100 -10.23 14.94 5.01
CA LYS A 100 -8.84 15.39 5.05
C LYS A 100 -8.09 15.02 3.77
N ASN A 101 -8.31 13.81 3.25
CA ASN A 101 -7.70 13.35 2.01
C ASN A 101 -8.17 14.18 0.81
N ALA A 102 -9.48 14.38 0.66
CA ALA A 102 -10.04 15.19 -0.42
C ALA A 102 -9.52 16.64 -0.37
N ARG A 103 -9.45 17.21 0.83
CA ARG A 103 -8.90 18.55 1.05
C ARG A 103 -7.43 18.62 0.66
N LEU A 104 -6.60 17.70 1.14
CA LEU A 104 -5.16 17.68 0.83
C LEU A 104 -4.88 17.51 -0.67
N ILE A 105 -5.66 16.68 -1.36
CA ILE A 105 -5.53 16.52 -2.83
C ILE A 105 -5.89 17.82 -3.55
N LYS A 106 -6.94 18.52 -3.11
CA LYS A 106 -7.38 19.79 -3.70
C LYS A 106 -6.42 20.94 -3.41
N GLU A 107 -5.85 20.97 -2.20
CA GLU A 107 -4.94 22.02 -1.73
C GLU A 107 -3.48 21.75 -2.10
N ALA A 108 -3.15 20.53 -2.56
CA ALA A 108 -1.79 20.17 -2.94
C ALA A 108 -1.29 21.16 -4.00
N PRO A 109 -0.27 21.99 -3.68
CA PRO A 109 0.36 22.80 -4.70
C PRO A 109 0.91 21.85 -5.76
N SER A 110 0.77 22.17 -7.04
CA SER A 110 1.67 21.58 -8.04
C SER A 110 3.06 22.13 -7.72
N ALA A 111 3.80 21.47 -6.83
CA ALA A 111 5.17 21.86 -6.55
C ALA A 111 5.91 21.82 -7.88
N GLY A 112 6.42 22.98 -8.31
CA GLY A 112 7.20 23.07 -9.53
C GLY A 112 8.40 22.13 -9.45
N LEU A 113 8.78 21.53 -10.58
CA LEU A 113 9.97 20.70 -10.65
C LEU A 113 11.17 21.53 -10.19
N THR A 114 11.87 21.09 -9.15
CA THR A 114 12.97 21.81 -8.49
C THR A 114 14.30 21.76 -9.27
N GLY A 115 14.28 21.26 -10.51
CA GLY A 115 15.48 20.95 -11.30
C GLY A 115 16.27 19.73 -10.79
N SER A 116 15.87 19.11 -9.67
CA SER A 116 16.57 17.95 -9.08
C SER A 116 16.58 16.70 -9.99
N LEU A 117 15.77 16.70 -11.04
CA LEU A 117 15.69 15.66 -12.07
C LEU A 117 16.52 15.97 -13.33
N GLU A 118 17.19 17.12 -13.42
CA GLU A 118 17.96 17.50 -14.62
C GLU A 118 19.28 16.74 -14.76
N ASN A 119 19.91 16.37 -13.64
CA ASN A 119 21.12 15.53 -13.59
C ASN A 119 21.04 14.57 -12.39
N PRO A 120 20.13 13.58 -12.41
CA PRO A 120 19.97 12.67 -11.30
C PRO A 120 21.18 11.75 -11.21
N LYS A 121 21.70 11.55 -9.99
CA LYS A 121 22.56 10.39 -9.74
C LYS A 121 21.68 9.14 -9.88
N MET A 122 21.96 8.32 -10.89
CA MET A 122 21.21 7.10 -11.17
C MET A 122 21.99 5.89 -10.65
N PRO A 123 21.73 5.43 -9.41
CA PRO A 123 22.23 4.16 -8.94
C PRO A 123 21.56 2.98 -9.66
N ASP A 124 22.14 1.80 -9.53
CA ASP A 124 21.62 0.57 -10.12
C ASP A 124 20.26 0.12 -9.54
N SER A 125 19.85 0.65 -8.37
CA SER A 125 18.58 0.27 -7.73
C SER A 125 17.96 1.40 -6.91
N SER A 126 16.63 1.36 -6.76
CA SER A 126 15.87 2.29 -5.92
C SER A 126 15.76 1.89 -4.44
N GLN A 127 16.56 0.92 -3.98
CA GLN A 127 16.54 0.44 -2.59
C GLN A 127 16.79 1.55 -1.54
N LYS A 128 17.44 2.65 -1.95
CA LYS A 128 17.69 3.85 -1.13
C LYS A 128 16.77 5.03 -1.46
N LEU A 129 15.64 4.77 -2.15
CA LEU A 129 14.66 5.77 -2.61
C LEU A 129 15.22 6.76 -3.65
N GLU A 130 16.27 6.36 -4.36
CA GLU A 130 16.89 7.13 -5.43
C GLU A 130 16.28 6.75 -6.79
N LEU A 131 16.35 7.68 -7.76
CA LEU A 131 15.88 7.44 -9.12
C LEU A 131 16.81 6.44 -9.81
N SER A 132 16.31 5.25 -10.12
CA SER A 132 17.05 4.22 -10.84
C SER A 132 16.48 3.99 -12.24
N PRO A 133 17.24 3.38 -13.17
CA PRO A 133 16.72 2.99 -14.48
C PRO A 133 15.49 2.07 -14.41
N GLU A 134 15.44 1.16 -13.43
CA GLU A 134 14.28 0.28 -13.20
C GLU A 134 13.03 1.08 -12.83
N LEU A 135 13.16 2.06 -11.92
CA LEU A 135 12.07 2.91 -11.50
C LEU A 135 11.57 3.80 -12.64
N LEU A 136 12.47 4.37 -13.45
CA LEU A 136 12.10 5.15 -14.64
C LEU A 136 11.30 4.31 -15.63
N LYS A 137 11.78 3.10 -15.94
CA LYS A 137 11.06 2.18 -16.82
C LYS A 137 9.66 1.85 -16.28
N PHE A 138 9.55 1.59 -14.97
CA PHE A 138 8.25 1.37 -14.33
C PHE A 138 7.33 2.60 -14.46
N MET A 139 7.85 3.81 -14.27
CA MET A 139 7.06 5.04 -14.42
C MET A 139 6.53 5.18 -15.86
N GLU A 140 7.36 4.95 -16.87
CA GLU A 140 6.96 4.98 -18.28
C GLU A 140 5.89 3.92 -18.61
N GLU A 141 5.99 2.72 -18.03
CA GLU A 141 4.98 1.66 -18.19
C GLU A 141 3.67 2.01 -17.48
N LEU A 142 3.76 2.51 -16.24
CA LEU A 142 2.59 2.87 -15.44
C LEU A 142 1.77 3.99 -16.11
N MET A 143 2.43 4.99 -16.67
CA MET A 143 1.77 6.14 -17.34
C MET A 143 0.92 5.73 -18.54
N LYS A 144 1.10 4.52 -19.09
CA LYS A 144 0.25 3.99 -20.17
C LYS A 144 -1.12 3.52 -19.67
N GLU A 145 -1.23 3.18 -18.38
CA GLU A 145 -2.42 2.58 -17.78
C GLU A 145 -3.01 3.38 -16.61
N HIS A 146 -2.27 4.35 -16.07
CA HIS A 146 -2.65 5.10 -14.88
C HIS A 146 -2.17 6.55 -14.99
N ASP A 147 -3.11 7.50 -15.03
CA ASP A 147 -2.88 8.94 -15.21
C ASP A 147 -3.07 9.74 -13.90
N GLY A 148 -3.24 9.05 -12.77
CA GLY A 148 -3.53 9.65 -11.47
C GLY A 148 -2.37 9.60 -10.46
N PRO A 149 -2.57 10.16 -9.25
CA PRO A 149 -1.63 9.98 -8.16
C PRO A 149 -1.48 8.51 -7.76
N VAL A 150 -0.31 8.16 -7.24
CA VAL A 150 -0.05 6.84 -6.66
C VAL A 150 -0.03 6.92 -5.14
N THR A 151 -0.49 5.86 -4.48
CA THR A 151 -0.40 5.74 -3.02
C THR A 151 0.80 4.88 -2.66
N MET A 152 1.63 5.38 -1.74
CA MET A 152 2.85 4.70 -1.30
C MET A 152 2.61 4.00 0.03
N LEU A 153 2.59 2.66 0.01
CA LEU A 153 2.60 1.86 1.23
C LEU A 153 4.03 1.70 1.75
N ASN A 154 4.27 2.12 3.00
CA ASN A 154 5.54 1.94 3.68
C ASN A 154 5.36 1.01 4.88
N LEU A 155 6.04 -0.13 4.88
CA LEU A 155 6.13 -1.04 6.02
C LEU A 155 7.48 -0.81 6.71
N LEU A 156 7.45 -0.18 7.89
CA LEU A 156 8.65 0.26 8.60
C LEU A 156 8.84 -0.51 9.89
N LYS A 157 10.05 -1.05 10.07
CA LYS A 157 10.52 -1.56 11.36
C LYS A 157 11.67 -0.70 11.85
N PHE A 158 11.47 -0.06 13.00
CA PHE A 158 12.51 0.76 13.61
C PHE A 158 13.45 -0.09 14.46
N LYS A 159 14.75 0.18 14.34
CA LYS A 159 15.74 -0.19 15.36
C LYS A 159 15.46 0.59 16.66
N ALA A 160 16.05 0.16 17.77
CA ALA A 160 15.97 0.92 19.03
C ALA A 160 16.43 2.38 18.80
N GLY A 161 15.63 3.36 19.26
CA GLY A 161 15.85 4.79 19.03
C GLY A 161 15.62 5.29 17.58
N GLY A 162 15.22 4.40 16.65
CA GLY A 162 15.04 4.75 15.25
C GLY A 162 13.74 5.49 14.95
N LYS A 163 12.73 5.35 15.82
CA LYS A 163 11.42 5.98 15.64
C LYS A 163 11.51 7.51 15.82
N GLU A 164 12.31 7.94 16.78
CA GLU A 164 12.57 9.36 17.09
C GLU A 164 13.29 10.05 15.92
N SER A 165 14.30 9.38 15.36
CA SER A 165 15.01 9.87 14.17
C SER A 165 14.08 9.96 12.95
N TYR A 166 13.19 8.99 12.76
CA TYR A 166 12.21 9.03 11.68
C TYR A 166 11.19 10.16 11.85
N TYR A 167 10.78 10.43 13.09
CA TYR A 167 9.92 11.57 13.39
C TYR A 167 10.59 12.90 13.05
N GLN A 168 11.87 13.08 13.37
CA GLN A 168 12.64 14.28 13.00
C GLN A 168 12.78 14.44 11.49
N TYR A 169 12.96 13.34 10.75
CA TYR A 169 13.03 13.36 9.29
C TYR A 169 11.72 13.80 8.63
N GLY A 170 10.58 13.48 9.24
CA GLY A 170 9.25 13.80 8.70
C GLY A 170 8.72 15.19 9.07
N GLN A 171 9.47 15.99 9.84
CA GLN A 171 9.16 17.41 10.10
C GLN A 171 9.74 18.31 9.01
#